data_AF-U9SKW2-F1
#
_entry.id   AF-U9SKW2-F1
#
_cell.length_a   1.000
_cell.length_b   1.000
_cell.length_c   1.000
_cell.angle_alpha   90.00
_cell.angle_beta   90.00
_cell.angle_gamma   90.00
#
_symmetry.space_group_name_H-M   'P 1'
#
loop_
_entity.id
_entity.type
_entity.pdbx_description
1 polymer ?
#
loop_
_entity_poly.entity_id
_entity_poly.type
_entity_poly.pdbx_seq_one_letter_code
_entity_poly.pdbx_strand_id
1 'polypeptide(L)'
;ISNPNIRFVQNRPKIHRWTEEELETLRIAVNKHGNKWKYISDNYFPLSRTPIAVQIRWNYGQILLRWESIEDEILLKLIKNYGRKWKMISDVIGRTYHRCLNRYEVLISKPWTKEETEKLRVSILKYKQDWRKIADEFPDRSLFDIRKHHKCNASTNPNFKLGRWNDIEINLFKKAIKEHGKRWIKVSQIVGTRSPIQCIQFFNR
;
A
#
# COMPACT_ATOMS: atom_id res chain seq x y z
N ILE A 1 38.15 24.30 29.83
CA ILE A 1 37.05 24.80 28.96
C ILE A 1 36.26 23.57 28.53
N SER A 2 35.24 23.23 29.30
CA SER A 2 34.52 21.96 29.20
C SER A 2 33.21 22.23 28.45
N ASN A 3 33.05 21.63 27.28
CA ASN A 3 31.89 21.83 26.41
C ASN A 3 30.63 21.15 27.03
N PRO A 4 29.60 21.90 27.46
CA PRO A 4 28.51 21.36 28.26
C PRO A 4 27.27 20.98 27.43
N ASN A 5 27.45 20.37 26.25
CA ASN A 5 26.33 19.94 25.40
C ASN A 5 26.43 18.46 25.00
N ILE A 6 26.60 17.59 26.00
CA ILE A 6 26.30 16.16 25.87
C ILE A 6 25.33 15.81 26.98
N ARG A 7 24.02 15.79 26.66
CA ARG A 7 23.01 14.93 27.29
C ARG A 7 21.65 15.09 26.58
N PHE A 8 20.93 13.96 26.53
CA PHE A 8 19.57 13.76 26.00
C PHE A 8 19.41 13.38 24.52
N VAL A 9 20.17 12.37 24.07
CA VAL A 9 19.73 11.47 22.99
C VAL A 9 19.55 10.06 23.54
N GLN A 10 18.66 9.90 24.51
CA GLN A 10 18.17 8.59 24.95
C GLN A 10 16.69 8.79 25.29
N ASN A 11 15.81 8.00 24.65
CA ASN A 11 14.34 7.99 24.76
C ASN A 11 13.53 8.96 23.90
N ARG A 12 13.70 8.92 22.56
CA ARG A 12 12.53 9.14 21.70
C ARG A 12 11.71 7.84 21.67
N PRO A 13 10.46 7.80 22.16
CA PRO A 13 9.62 6.62 22.02
C PRO A 13 9.49 6.29 20.53
N LYS A 14 9.81 5.03 20.16
CA LYS A 14 9.68 4.54 18.78
C LYS A 14 8.25 4.82 18.33
N ILE A 15 8.07 5.69 17.33
CA ILE A 15 6.77 6.02 16.74
C ILE A 15 6.17 4.70 16.21
N HIS A 16 5.28 4.08 17.00
CA HIS A 16 4.68 2.82 16.65
C HIS A 16 3.68 3.06 15.51
N ARG A 17 3.77 2.27 14.44
CA ARG A 17 2.84 2.35 13.30
C ARG A 17 1.43 2.03 13.78
N TRP A 18 0.42 2.78 13.33
CA TRP A 18 -0.99 2.52 13.69
C TRP A 18 -1.42 1.14 13.17
N THR A 19 -1.98 0.30 14.04
CA THR A 19 -2.54 -1.01 13.68
C THR A 19 -3.97 -0.86 13.18
N GLU A 20 -4.51 -1.89 12.55
CA GLU A 20 -5.87 -1.85 12.00
C GLU A 20 -6.93 -1.89 13.10
N GLU A 21 -6.63 -2.53 14.22
CA GLU A 21 -7.46 -2.49 15.45
C GLU A 21 -7.48 -1.10 16.09
N GLU A 22 -6.34 -0.39 16.13
CA GLU A 22 -6.28 0.98 16.62
C GLU A 22 -7.10 1.92 15.71
N LEU A 23 -7.17 1.65 14.41
CA LEU A 23 -7.96 2.46 13.47
C LEU A 23 -9.45 2.23 13.61
N GLU A 24 -9.86 0.99 13.82
CA GLU A 24 -11.25 0.67 14.07
C GLU A 24 -11.71 1.27 15.40
N THR A 25 -10.88 1.14 16.44
CA THR A 25 -11.12 1.79 17.75
C THR A 25 -11.24 3.31 17.59
N LEU A 26 -10.36 3.94 16.81
CA LEU A 26 -10.40 5.38 16.54
C LEU A 26 -11.71 5.77 15.84
N ARG A 27 -12.16 4.99 14.85
CA ARG A 27 -13.40 5.23 14.12
C ARG A 27 -14.64 5.14 15.02
N ILE A 28 -14.71 4.11 15.84
CA ILE A 28 -15.81 3.94 16.80
C ILE A 28 -15.84 5.09 17.80
N ALA A 29 -14.67 5.48 18.33
CA ALA A 29 -14.56 6.54 19.32
C ALA A 29 -14.98 7.90 18.75
N VAL A 30 -14.56 8.25 17.53
CA VAL A 30 -14.96 9.51 16.88
C VAL A 30 -16.44 9.52 16.52
N ASN A 31 -17.00 8.41 16.01
CA ASN A 31 -18.43 8.33 15.75
C ASN A 31 -19.28 8.52 17.02
N LYS A 32 -18.81 8.03 18.16
CA LYS A 32 -19.52 8.12 19.44
C LYS A 32 -19.37 9.49 20.12
N HIS A 33 -18.19 10.10 20.05
CA HIS A 33 -17.84 11.27 20.87
C HIS A 33 -17.55 12.53 20.07
N GLY A 34 -17.53 12.44 18.74
CA GLY A 34 -17.11 13.53 17.85
C GLY A 34 -15.64 13.89 18.04
N ASN A 35 -15.34 15.18 17.92
CA ASN A 35 -13.96 15.69 17.79
C ASN A 35 -13.26 15.87 19.14
N LYS A 36 -13.64 15.11 20.17
CA LYS A 36 -13.12 15.25 21.54
C LYS A 36 -11.76 14.56 21.68
N TRP A 37 -10.73 15.07 20.99
CA TRP A 37 -9.43 14.40 20.84
C TRP A 37 -8.74 14.03 22.15
N LYS A 38 -8.77 14.92 23.15
CA LYS A 38 -8.23 14.65 24.48
C LYS A 38 -8.95 13.48 25.13
N TYR A 39 -10.29 13.54 25.17
CA TYR A 39 -11.12 12.45 25.70
C TYR A 39 -10.89 11.12 24.97
N ILE A 40 -10.83 11.15 23.63
CA ILE A 40 -10.59 9.95 22.83
C ILE A 40 -9.21 9.36 23.10
N SER A 41 -8.18 10.21 23.19
CA SER A 41 -6.82 9.77 23.53
C SER A 41 -6.77 9.13 24.90
N ASP A 42 -7.32 9.80 25.91
CA ASP A 42 -7.19 9.38 27.31
C ASP A 42 -8.02 8.11 27.59
N ASN A 43 -9.15 7.90 26.92
CA ASN A 43 -10.04 6.76 27.18
C ASN A 43 -9.84 5.56 26.24
N TYR A 44 -9.41 5.80 24.99
CA TYR A 44 -9.27 4.75 23.98
C TYR A 44 -7.80 4.44 23.64
N PHE A 45 -6.87 5.35 23.95
CA PHE A 45 -5.44 5.19 23.67
C PHE A 45 -4.52 5.64 24.83
N PRO A 46 -4.84 5.35 26.12
CA PRO A 46 -4.24 6.00 27.30
C PRO A 46 -2.72 5.88 27.41
N LEU A 47 -2.13 4.86 26.81
CA LEU A 47 -0.69 4.55 26.92
C LEU A 47 0.03 4.50 25.56
N SER A 48 -0.71 4.69 24.46
CA SER A 48 -0.19 4.46 23.11
C SER A 48 -0.18 5.72 22.25
N ARG A 49 -1.19 6.58 22.35
CA ARG A 49 -1.36 7.75 21.47
C ARG A 49 -1.67 8.98 22.28
N THR A 50 -1.10 10.11 21.87
CA THR A 50 -1.40 11.43 22.42
C THR A 50 -2.60 12.06 21.69
N PRO A 51 -3.28 13.07 22.27
CA PRO A 51 -4.43 13.72 21.63
C PRO A 51 -4.13 14.25 20.24
N ILE A 52 -2.93 14.82 20.06
CA ILE A 52 -2.46 15.32 18.77
C ILE A 52 -2.22 14.18 17.77
N ALA A 53 -1.69 13.03 18.22
CA ALA A 53 -1.48 11.87 17.35
C ALA A 53 -2.82 11.26 16.88
N VAL A 54 -3.81 11.20 17.77
CA VAL A 54 -5.19 10.77 17.47
C VAL A 54 -5.85 11.72 16.47
N GLN A 55 -5.75 13.03 16.68
CA GLN A 55 -6.29 14.05 15.78
C GLN A 55 -5.63 14.00 14.40
N ILE A 56 -4.29 13.97 14.36
CA ILE A 56 -3.53 13.81 13.10
C ILE A 56 -3.94 12.50 12.43
N ARG A 57 -4.07 11.40 13.19
CA ARG A 57 -4.47 10.13 12.60
C ARG A 57 -5.88 10.16 12.08
N TRP A 58 -6.82 10.86 12.70
CA TRP A 58 -8.18 10.97 12.18
C TRP A 58 -8.20 11.84 10.91
N ASN A 59 -7.70 13.06 11.02
CA ASN A 59 -7.72 14.07 9.96
C ASN A 59 -6.98 13.59 8.72
N TYR A 60 -5.77 13.07 8.88
CA TYR A 60 -5.00 12.54 7.77
C TYR A 60 -5.37 11.09 7.47
N GLY A 61 -5.89 10.32 8.43
CA GLY A 61 -6.11 8.88 8.23
C GLY A 61 -7.31 8.51 7.39
N GLN A 62 -8.39 9.27 7.50
CA GLN A 62 -9.52 9.15 6.57
C GLN A 62 -9.06 9.54 5.15
N ILE A 63 -8.28 10.61 5.05
CA ILE A 63 -7.59 11.09 3.83
C ILE A 63 -6.46 10.14 3.35
N LEU A 64 -6.05 9.12 4.12
CA LEU A 64 -4.91 8.23 3.78
C LEU A 64 -5.31 6.79 3.46
N LEU A 65 -6.53 6.35 3.72
CA LEU A 65 -6.85 4.91 3.68
C LEU A 65 -7.70 4.47 2.49
N ARG A 66 -8.75 5.19 2.12
CA ARG A 66 -9.65 4.79 1.03
C ARG A 66 -9.87 5.97 0.09
N TRP A 67 -9.81 5.70 -1.21
CA TRP A 67 -10.24 6.65 -2.24
C TRP A 67 -11.72 6.42 -2.50
N GLU A 68 -12.49 7.49 -2.53
CA GLU A 68 -13.89 7.48 -2.90
C GLU A 68 -14.06 7.71 -4.41
N SER A 69 -15.22 7.31 -4.97
CA SER A 69 -15.47 7.50 -6.40
C SER A 69 -15.46 8.97 -6.80
N ILE A 70 -16.01 9.84 -5.94
CA ILE A 70 -16.00 11.29 -6.17
C ILE A 70 -14.58 11.86 -6.21
N GLU A 71 -13.67 11.35 -5.38
CA GLU A 71 -12.26 11.76 -5.40
C GLU A 71 -11.56 11.28 -6.67
N ASP A 72 -11.90 10.09 -7.17
CA ASP A 72 -11.39 9.60 -8.46
C ASP A 72 -11.87 10.48 -9.62
N GLU A 73 -13.14 10.86 -9.64
CA GLU A 73 -13.69 11.77 -10.65
C GLU A 73 -13.00 13.14 -10.63
N ILE A 74 -12.81 13.72 -9.44
CA ILE A 74 -12.07 14.98 -9.27
C ILE A 74 -10.63 14.82 -9.75
N LEU A 75 -9.94 13.74 -9.36
CA LEU A 75 -8.57 13.45 -9.77
C LEU A 75 -8.44 13.38 -11.29
N LEU A 76 -9.32 12.63 -11.96
CA LEU A 76 -9.31 12.48 -13.41
C LEU A 76 -9.64 13.80 -14.12
N LYS A 77 -10.61 14.57 -13.62
CA LYS A 77 -10.97 15.89 -14.16
C LYS A 77 -9.82 16.89 -14.05
N LEU A 78 -9.14 16.94 -12.91
CA LEU A 78 -7.99 17.82 -12.70
C LEU A 78 -6.83 17.45 -13.63
N ILE A 79 -6.55 16.16 -13.81
CA ILE A 79 -5.51 15.71 -14.73
C ILE A 79 -5.88 16.01 -16.19
N LYS A 80 -7.14 15.84 -16.57
CA LYS A 80 -7.63 16.19 -17.91
C LYS A 80 -7.46 17.68 -18.21
N ASN A 81 -7.74 18.55 -17.24
CA ASN A 81 -7.70 19.99 -17.43
C ASN A 81 -6.29 20.59 -17.30
N TYR A 82 -5.46 20.06 -16.40
CA TYR A 82 -4.20 20.70 -16.01
C TYR A 82 -2.96 19.82 -16.24
N GLY A 83 -3.14 18.59 -16.74
CA GLY A 83 -2.08 17.61 -16.91
C GLY A 83 -1.57 17.04 -15.59
N ARG A 84 -0.35 16.48 -15.60
CA ARG A 84 0.27 15.81 -14.44
C ARG A 84 0.91 16.78 -13.44
N LYS A 85 0.24 17.90 -13.12
CA LYS A 85 0.70 18.90 -12.15
C LYS A 85 0.41 18.42 -10.71
N TRP A 86 1.13 17.39 -10.28
CA TRP A 86 0.84 16.64 -9.05
C TRP A 86 0.81 17.49 -7.79
N LYS A 87 1.65 18.53 -7.69
CA LYS A 87 1.66 19.41 -6.51
C LYS A 87 0.35 20.19 -6.37
N MET A 88 -0.12 20.80 -7.46
CA MET A 88 -1.41 21.51 -7.49
C MET A 88 -2.58 20.54 -7.24
N ILE A 89 -2.58 19.39 -7.90
CA ILE A 89 -3.62 18.35 -7.73
C ILE A 89 -3.68 17.87 -6.28
N SER A 90 -2.51 17.65 -5.68
CA SER A 90 -2.34 17.25 -4.27
C SER A 90 -2.96 18.27 -3.32
N ASP A 91 -2.74 19.57 -3.57
CA ASP A 91 -3.26 20.64 -2.73
C ASP A 91 -4.80 20.73 -2.82
N VAL A 92 -5.39 20.51 -4.01
CA VAL A 92 -6.86 20.52 -4.20
C VAL A 92 -7.55 19.30 -3.58
N ILE A 93 -6.97 18.11 -3.75
CA ILE A 93 -7.52 16.85 -3.22
C ILE A 93 -7.26 16.71 -1.71
N GLY A 94 -6.32 17.49 -1.15
CA GLY A 94 -5.92 17.39 0.25
C GLY A 94 -5.12 16.13 0.58
N ARG A 95 -4.63 15.39 -0.43
CA ARG A 95 -3.80 14.18 -0.30
C ARG A 95 -2.38 14.48 -0.74
N THR A 96 -1.39 13.71 -0.28
CA THR A 96 -0.01 13.90 -0.75
C THR A 96 0.14 13.59 -2.25
N TYR A 97 1.06 14.26 -2.92
CA TYR A 97 1.27 14.09 -4.37
C TYR A 97 1.51 12.62 -4.76
N HIS A 98 2.29 11.88 -3.97
CA HIS A 98 2.55 10.46 -4.19
C HIS A 98 1.27 9.61 -4.16
N ARG A 99 0.30 9.96 -3.30
CA ARG A 99 -0.98 9.25 -3.22
C ARG A 99 -1.82 9.51 -4.45
N CYS A 100 -1.89 10.75 -4.92
CA CYS A 100 -2.61 11.11 -6.14
C CYS A 100 -1.99 10.41 -7.36
N LEU A 101 -0.66 10.43 -7.49
CA LEU A 101 0.07 9.73 -8.53
C LEU A 101 -0.24 8.22 -8.50
N ASN A 102 -0.01 7.56 -7.36
CA ASN A 102 -0.23 6.12 -7.25
C ASN A 102 -1.69 5.74 -7.51
N ARG A 103 -2.65 6.58 -7.11
CA ARG A 103 -4.06 6.34 -7.42
C ARG A 103 -4.32 6.43 -8.91
N TYR A 104 -3.86 7.50 -9.54
CA TYR A 104 -4.01 7.70 -10.97
C TYR A 104 -3.43 6.51 -11.75
N GLU A 105 -2.22 6.07 -11.41
CA GLU A 105 -1.58 4.90 -12.02
C GLU A 105 -2.41 3.62 -11.87
N VAL A 106 -3.13 3.47 -10.75
CA VAL A 106 -4.08 2.36 -10.55
C VAL A 106 -5.35 2.53 -11.40
N LEU A 107 -5.88 3.75 -11.54
CA LEU A 107 -7.09 4.04 -12.31
C LEU A 107 -6.88 3.84 -13.82
N ILE A 108 -5.69 4.14 -14.34
CA ILE A 108 -5.37 3.95 -15.76
C ILE A 108 -4.85 2.54 -16.09
N SER A 109 -4.53 1.73 -15.08
CA SER A 109 -4.03 0.36 -15.25
C SER A 109 -5.13 -0.52 -15.83
N LYS A 110 -4.83 -1.18 -16.95
CA LYS A 110 -5.73 -2.13 -17.62
C LYS A 110 -5.47 -3.57 -17.13
N PRO A 111 -6.41 -4.52 -17.26
CA PRO A 111 -6.11 -5.93 -17.05
C PRO A 111 -4.98 -6.40 -17.97
N TRP A 112 -4.07 -7.23 -17.47
CA TRP A 112 -2.97 -7.80 -18.27
C TRP A 112 -3.47 -9.01 -19.07
N THR A 113 -3.15 -9.06 -20.36
CA THR A 113 -3.42 -10.24 -21.18
C THR A 113 -2.33 -11.31 -21.02
N LYS A 114 -2.60 -12.52 -21.51
CA LYS A 114 -1.62 -13.61 -21.50
C LYS A 114 -0.43 -13.28 -22.41
N GLU A 115 -0.70 -12.68 -23.55
CA GLU A 115 0.29 -12.26 -24.55
C GLU A 115 1.20 -11.16 -23.99
N GLU A 116 0.63 -10.15 -23.33
CA GLU A 116 1.41 -9.11 -22.65
C GLU A 116 2.27 -9.70 -21.51
N THR A 117 1.69 -10.62 -20.72
CA THR A 117 2.41 -11.29 -19.63
C THR A 117 3.59 -12.09 -20.14
N GLU A 118 3.40 -12.80 -21.26
CA GLU A 118 4.45 -13.59 -21.89
C GLU A 118 5.53 -12.69 -22.52
N LYS A 119 5.12 -11.62 -23.21
CA LYS A 119 6.05 -10.60 -23.72
C LYS A 119 6.89 -10.01 -22.57
N LEU A 120 6.27 -9.74 -21.42
CA LEU A 120 6.98 -9.19 -20.26
C LEU A 120 7.98 -10.20 -19.71
N ARG A 121 7.61 -11.48 -19.64
CA ARG A 121 8.51 -12.57 -19.23
C ARG A 121 9.75 -12.62 -20.14
N VAL A 122 9.56 -12.60 -21.46
CA VAL A 122 10.66 -12.60 -22.44
C VAL A 122 11.52 -11.34 -22.31
N SER A 123 10.89 -10.17 -22.15
CA SER A 123 11.60 -8.89 -21.98
C SER A 123 12.47 -8.88 -20.72
N ILE A 124 11.99 -9.45 -19.61
CA ILE A 124 12.74 -9.60 -18.37
C ILE A 124 13.93 -10.56 -18.56
N LEU A 125 13.79 -11.63 -19.33
CA LEU A 125 14.92 -12.50 -19.64
C LEU A 125 15.98 -11.79 -20.49
N LYS A 126 15.54 -10.98 -21.46
CA LYS A 126 16.41 -10.25 -22.38
C LYS A 126 17.16 -9.09 -21.71
N TYR A 127 16.46 -8.24 -20.95
CA TYR A 127 17.02 -7.03 -20.35
C TYR A 127 17.17 -7.09 -18.83
N LYS A 128 16.93 -8.26 -18.22
CA LYS A 128 16.96 -8.45 -16.77
C LYS A 128 15.97 -7.50 -16.08
N GLN A 129 16.44 -6.69 -15.14
CA GLN A 129 15.62 -5.70 -14.44
C GLN A 129 15.89 -4.27 -14.92
N ASP A 130 16.33 -4.10 -16.18
CA ASP A 130 16.37 -2.79 -16.82
C ASP A 130 14.95 -2.36 -17.21
N TRP A 131 14.23 -1.84 -16.20
CA TRP A 131 12.81 -1.53 -16.34
C TRP A 131 12.51 -0.42 -17.34
N ARG A 132 13.49 0.44 -17.65
CA ARG A 132 13.31 1.50 -18.65
C ARG A 132 13.22 0.89 -20.05
N LYS A 133 14.19 0.05 -20.42
CA LYS A 133 14.16 -0.68 -21.70
C LYS A 133 12.95 -1.59 -21.84
N ILE A 134 12.56 -2.25 -20.74
CA ILE A 134 11.33 -3.04 -20.73
C ILE A 134 10.13 -2.14 -20.99
N ALA A 135 10.03 -0.97 -20.34
CA ALA A 135 8.90 -0.06 -20.56
C ALA A 135 8.80 0.45 -22.00
N ASP A 136 9.92 0.61 -22.70
CA ASP A 136 9.93 1.00 -24.13
C ASP A 136 9.22 -0.03 -25.03
N GLU A 137 9.17 -1.31 -24.64
CA GLU A 137 8.42 -2.35 -25.36
C GLU A 137 6.91 -2.37 -25.03
N PHE A 138 6.45 -1.57 -24.07
CA PHE A 138 5.06 -1.49 -23.63
C PHE A 138 4.55 -0.03 -23.59
N PRO A 139 4.36 0.62 -24.75
CA PRO A 139 3.99 2.04 -24.81
C PRO A 139 2.64 2.35 -24.14
N ASP A 140 1.72 1.38 -24.10
CA ASP A 140 0.41 1.53 -23.47
C ASP A 140 0.39 1.21 -21.96
N ARG A 141 1.54 0.85 -21.37
CA ARG A 141 1.67 0.51 -19.96
C ARG A 141 2.60 1.47 -19.26
N SER A 142 2.22 1.89 -18.06
CA SER A 142 3.14 2.66 -17.23
C SER A 142 4.19 1.75 -16.61
N LEU A 143 5.37 2.30 -16.35
CA LEU A 143 6.43 1.63 -15.60
C LEU A 143 5.95 1.12 -14.23
N PHE A 144 5.03 1.86 -13.59
CA PHE A 144 4.41 1.44 -12.34
C PHE A 144 3.61 0.15 -12.52
N ASP A 145 2.79 0.07 -13.57
CA ASP A 145 1.95 -1.08 -13.88
C ASP A 145 2.80 -2.33 -14.19
N ILE A 146 3.84 -2.18 -15.02
CA ILE A 146 4.80 -3.24 -15.36
C ILE A 146 5.46 -3.81 -14.11
N ARG A 147 6.00 -2.94 -13.24
CA ARG A 147 6.68 -3.39 -12.01
C ARG A 147 5.71 -4.00 -11.02
N LYS A 148 4.50 -3.47 -10.92
CA LYS A 148 3.43 -4.02 -10.08
C LYS A 148 3.04 -5.42 -10.56
N HIS A 149 2.87 -5.61 -11.86
CA HIS A 149 2.56 -6.92 -12.44
C HIS A 149 3.65 -7.93 -12.13
N HIS A 150 4.91 -7.60 -12.42
CA HIS A 150 6.05 -8.45 -12.09
C HIS A 150 6.10 -8.79 -10.59
N LYS A 151 5.97 -7.80 -9.71
CA LYS A 151 6.01 -8.03 -8.27
C LYS A 151 4.94 -9.01 -7.77
N CYS A 152 3.77 -9.03 -8.41
CA CYS A 152 2.61 -9.77 -7.92
C CYS A 152 2.34 -11.09 -8.65
N ASN A 153 3.01 -11.35 -9.78
CA ASN A 153 2.72 -12.50 -10.64
C ASN A 153 3.91 -13.47 -10.70
N ALA A 154 3.66 -14.74 -10.38
CA ALA A 154 4.68 -15.80 -10.41
C ALA A 154 5.14 -16.17 -11.83
N SER A 155 4.36 -15.89 -12.88
CA SER A 155 4.79 -16.21 -14.25
C SER A 155 5.92 -15.30 -14.75
N THR A 156 6.01 -14.09 -14.23
CA THR A 156 7.02 -13.10 -14.62
C THR A 156 8.08 -12.91 -13.56
N ASN A 157 7.86 -13.35 -12.32
CA ASN A 157 8.79 -13.21 -11.21
C ASN A 157 9.34 -14.56 -10.73
N PRO A 158 10.64 -14.82 -10.95
CA PRO A 158 11.26 -16.11 -10.67
C PRO A 158 11.39 -16.43 -9.17
N ASN A 159 11.17 -15.45 -8.28
CA ASN A 159 11.23 -15.69 -6.84
C ASN A 159 10.05 -16.54 -6.32
N PHE A 160 9.02 -16.74 -7.14
CA PHE A 160 7.84 -17.51 -6.75
C PHE A 160 7.79 -18.86 -7.48
N LYS A 161 7.35 -19.89 -6.74
CA LYS A 161 7.22 -21.25 -7.26
C LYS A 161 5.93 -21.40 -8.06
N LEU A 162 6.05 -22.01 -9.23
CA LEU A 162 4.92 -22.51 -10.03
C LEU A 162 4.61 -23.97 -9.62
N GLY A 163 3.34 -24.39 -9.74
CA GLY A 163 2.92 -25.77 -9.47
C GLY A 163 2.10 -25.97 -8.19
N ARG A 164 1.93 -27.24 -7.78
CA ARG A 164 1.05 -27.65 -6.67
C ARG A 164 1.53 -27.10 -5.32
N TRP A 165 0.59 -26.77 -4.45
CA TRP A 165 0.86 -26.34 -3.08
C TRP A 165 1.25 -27.56 -2.23
N ASN A 166 2.28 -27.41 -1.40
CA ASN A 166 2.66 -28.43 -0.43
C ASN A 166 2.04 -28.15 0.95
N ASP A 167 2.09 -29.14 1.85
CA ASP A 167 1.44 -29.03 3.17
C ASP A 167 2.03 -27.92 4.05
N ILE A 168 3.33 -27.67 3.94
CA ILE A 168 4.00 -26.59 4.66
C ILE A 168 3.46 -25.22 4.21
N GLU A 169 3.38 -24.98 2.90
CA GLU A 169 2.84 -23.77 2.30
C GLU A 169 1.37 -23.57 2.67
N ILE A 170 0.57 -24.64 2.66
CA ILE A 170 -0.84 -24.60 3.05
C ILE A 170 -0.98 -24.22 4.53
N ASN A 171 -0.17 -24.81 5.41
CA ASN A 171 -0.20 -24.50 6.84
C ASN A 171 0.23 -23.06 7.12
N LEU A 172 1.29 -22.58 6.46
CA LEU A 172 1.72 -21.18 6.53
C LEU A 172 0.64 -20.23 6.00
N PHE A 173 -0.01 -20.59 4.89
CA PHE A 173 -1.10 -19.80 4.32
C PHE A 173 -2.29 -19.69 5.29
N LYS A 174 -2.75 -20.81 5.86
CA LYS A 174 -3.84 -20.83 6.84
C LYS A 174 -3.52 -19.95 8.05
N LYS A 175 -2.29 -20.06 8.59
CA LYS A 175 -1.82 -19.20 9.68
C LYS A 175 -1.84 -17.72 9.29
N ALA A 176 -1.28 -17.39 8.12
CA ALA A 176 -1.23 -16.02 7.63
C ALA A 176 -2.62 -15.40 7.40
N ILE A 177 -3.58 -16.18 6.89
CA ILE A 177 -4.97 -15.73 6.73
C ILE A 177 -5.63 -15.49 8.08
N LYS A 178 -5.40 -16.36 9.06
CA LYS A 178 -5.93 -16.18 10.43
C LYS A 178 -5.41 -14.89 11.07
N GLU A 179 -4.13 -14.58 10.87
CA GLU A 179 -3.47 -13.41 11.48
C GLU A 179 -3.68 -12.10 10.71
N HIS A 180 -3.85 -12.15 9.38
CA HIS A 180 -3.83 -10.94 8.55
C HIS A 180 -5.01 -10.80 7.59
N GLY A 181 -5.92 -11.79 7.54
CA GLY A 181 -7.05 -11.80 6.63
C GLY A 181 -6.62 -11.73 5.16
N LYS A 182 -7.41 -11.03 4.34
CA LYS A 182 -7.21 -10.90 2.88
C LYS A 182 -6.09 -9.91 2.48
N ARG A 183 -5.09 -9.69 3.34
CA ARG A 183 -3.93 -8.84 3.02
C ARG A 183 -2.91 -9.64 2.21
N TRP A 184 -3.23 -9.89 0.94
CA TRP A 184 -2.51 -10.84 0.07
C TRP A 184 -1.01 -10.62 -0.06
N ILE A 185 -0.55 -9.37 -0.03
CA ILE A 185 0.89 -9.07 -0.03
C ILE A 185 1.56 -9.61 1.25
N LYS A 186 0.93 -9.41 2.41
CA LYS A 186 1.45 -9.88 3.69
C LYS A 186 1.36 -11.40 3.80
N VAL A 187 0.26 -11.99 3.31
CA VAL A 187 0.07 -13.44 3.25
C VAL A 187 1.15 -14.07 2.37
N SER A 188 1.36 -13.56 1.16
CA SER A 188 2.41 -14.01 0.24
C SER A 188 3.81 -13.88 0.86
N GLN A 189 4.09 -12.81 1.61
CA GLN A 189 5.37 -12.66 2.32
C GLN A 189 5.59 -13.74 3.40
N ILE A 190 4.54 -14.19 4.09
CA ILE A 190 4.64 -15.24 5.11
C ILE A 190 4.78 -16.61 4.48
N VAL A 191 4.05 -16.88 3.40
CA VAL A 191 4.21 -18.12 2.63
C VAL A 191 5.60 -18.16 1.97
N GLY A 192 6.12 -17.01 1.55
CA GLY A 192 7.46 -16.80 1.01
C GLY A 192 7.64 -17.30 -0.43
N THR A 193 7.07 -18.44 -0.77
CA THR A 193 7.24 -19.12 -2.06
C THR A 193 6.12 -18.81 -3.07
N ARG A 194 5.02 -18.20 -2.64
CA ARG A 194 3.83 -17.97 -3.47
C ARG A 194 3.56 -16.48 -3.63
N SER A 195 3.27 -16.07 -4.85
CA SER A 195 2.93 -14.69 -5.19
C SER A 195 1.57 -14.28 -4.60
N PRO A 196 1.30 -12.97 -4.42
CA PRO A 196 0.00 -12.48 -3.96
C PRO A 196 -1.16 -12.98 -4.82
N ILE A 197 -0.98 -13.07 -6.15
CA ILE A 197 -2.01 -13.57 -7.07
C ILE A 197 -2.28 -15.05 -6.83
N GLN A 198 -1.25 -15.88 -6.61
CA GLN A 198 -1.44 -17.30 -6.27
C GLN A 198 -2.18 -17.48 -4.95
N CYS A 199 -1.91 -16.65 -3.94
CA CYS A 199 -2.65 -16.66 -2.67
C CYS A 199 -4.14 -16.34 -2.86
N ILE A 200 -4.48 -15.36 -3.71
CA ILE A 200 -5.87 -15.03 -4.07
C ILE A 200 -6.53 -16.21 -4.78
N GLN A 201 -5.86 -16.78 -5.77
CA GLN A 201 -6.37 -17.91 -6.54
C GLN A 201 -6.58 -19.14 -5.66
N PHE A 202 -5.68 -19.42 -4.73
CA PHE A 202 -5.81 -20.54 -3.79
C PHE A 202 -6.96 -20.34 -2.80
N PHE A 203 -7.20 -19.11 -2.35
CA PHE A 203 -8.32 -18.79 -1.46
C PHE A 203 -9.69 -18.93 -2.13
N ASN A 204 -9.78 -18.65 -3.43
CA ASN A 204 -11.03 -18.68 -4.20
C ASN A 204 -11.35 -20.07 -4.80
N ARG A 205 -10.49 -21.07 -4.58
CA ARG A 205 -10.75 -22.46 -4.96
C ARG A 205 -11.54 -23.15 -3.86
#